data_AF-D2SG76-F1
#
_entry.id   AF-D2SG76-F1
#
_cell.length_a   1.000
_cell.length_b   1.000
_cell.length_c   1.000
_cell.angle_alpha   90.00
_cell.angle_beta   90.00
_cell.angle_gamma   90.00
#
_symmetry.space_group_name_H-M   'P 1'
#
loop_
_entity.id
_entity.type
_entity.pdbx_description
1 polymer ?
#
loop_
_entity_poly.entity_id
_entity_poly.type
_entity_poly.pdbx_seq_one_letter_code
_entity_poly.pdbx_strand_id
1 'polypeptide(L)'
;MARVGTEVRVYPLVDQAGRALPDLLASVVAELGGAGVQVRVQDVPYEFQRGARSMLRLRSAPTRTGVRGAGAPDTRGRMRT
;
A
#
# COMPACT_ATOMS: atom_id res chain seq x y z
N MET A 1 11.45 16.17 10.17
CA MET A 1 10.54 15.30 10.96
C MET A 1 9.38 14.88 10.07
N ALA A 2 9.18 13.59 9.80
CA ALA A 2 8.05 13.07 9.02
C ALA A 2 7.05 12.36 9.95
N ARG A 3 5.75 12.51 9.69
CA ARG A 3 4.67 11.84 10.43
C ARG A 3 4.09 10.72 9.58
N VAL A 4 3.60 9.66 10.22
CA VAL A 4 2.88 8.60 9.50
C VAL A 4 1.58 9.20 8.95
N GLY A 5 1.50 9.31 7.63
CA GLY A 5 0.30 9.75 6.92
C GLY A 5 -0.67 8.58 6.70
N THR A 6 -1.96 8.85 6.65
CA THR A 6 -2.99 7.86 6.33
C THR A 6 -3.16 7.65 4.82
N GLU A 7 -2.54 8.51 4.01
CA GLU A 7 -2.61 8.48 2.56
C GLU A 7 -1.27 8.92 1.95
N VAL A 8 -0.88 8.23 0.88
CA VAL A 8 0.23 8.62 0.00
C VAL A 8 -0.32 8.92 -1.39
N ARG A 9 0.20 9.96 -2.04
CA ARG A 9 -0.17 10.39 -3.38
C ARG A 9 1.06 10.39 -4.26
N VAL A 10 1.02 9.67 -5.38
CA VAL A 10 2.10 9.61 -6.37
C VAL A 10 1.63 10.29 -7.64
N TYR A 11 2.37 11.31 -8.04
CA TYR A 11 2.12 12.12 -9.22
C TYR A 11 3.45 12.76 -9.65
N PRO A 12 3.72 12.89 -10.97
CA PRO A 12 2.90 12.45 -12.10
C PRO A 12 3.01 10.95 -12.38
N LEU A 13 2.03 10.37 -13.09
CA LEU A 13 2.05 8.96 -13.54
C LEU A 13 2.49 8.81 -15.01
N VAL A 14 3.45 9.62 -15.42
CA VAL A 14 4.03 9.63 -16.78
C VAL A 14 5.54 9.72 -16.69
N ASP A 15 6.24 9.35 -17.76
CA ASP A 15 7.70 9.50 -17.83
C ASP A 15 8.14 10.97 -18.00
N GLN A 16 9.45 11.20 -18.11
CA GLN A 16 10.02 12.54 -18.30
C GLN A 16 9.61 13.22 -19.62
N ALA A 17 9.16 12.45 -20.61
CA ALA A 17 8.64 12.96 -21.89
C ALA A 17 7.11 13.13 -21.88
N GLY A 18 6.44 12.86 -20.75
CA GLY A 18 4.99 12.96 -20.63
C GLY A 18 4.22 11.76 -21.20
N ARG A 19 4.91 10.63 -21.45
CA ARG A 19 4.29 9.42 -21.99
C ARG A 19 3.71 8.56 -20.87
N ALA A 20 2.55 7.97 -21.14
CA ALA A 20 1.92 7.02 -20.23
C ALA A 20 2.78 5.74 -20.10
N LEU A 21 2.73 5.14 -18.92
CA LEU A 21 3.47 3.93 -18.57
C LEU A 21 2.47 2.84 -18.10
N PRO A 22 1.56 2.35 -18.97
CA PRO A 22 0.45 1.51 -18.57
C PRO A 22 0.89 0.19 -17.92
N ASP A 23 1.90 -0.48 -18.48
CA ASP A 23 2.36 -1.78 -17.99
C ASP A 23 3.03 -1.66 -16.61
N LEU A 24 3.87 -0.64 -16.42
CA LEU A 24 4.48 -0.34 -15.13
C LEU A 24 3.44 0.07 -14.09
N LEU A 25 2.46 0.90 -14.48
CA LEU A 25 1.39 1.29 -13.58
C LEU A 25 0.56 0.07 -13.15
N ALA A 26 0.24 -0.82 -14.09
CA ALA A 26 -0.49 -2.05 -13.82
C ALA A 26 0.30 -2.98 -12.88
N SER A 27 1.62 -3.15 -13.10
CA SER A 27 2.46 -3.99 -12.23
C SER A 27 2.54 -3.42 -10.81
N VAL A 28 2.74 -2.10 -10.66
CA VAL A 28 2.77 -1.43 -9.35
C VAL A 28 1.44 -1.56 -8.62
N VAL A 29 0.31 -1.36 -9.32
CA VAL A 29 -1.04 -1.53 -8.74
C VAL A 29 -1.25 -2.97 -8.27
N ALA A 30 -0.85 -3.96 -9.07
CA ALA A 30 -0.98 -5.37 -8.73
C ALA A 30 -0.13 -5.75 -7.50
N GLU A 31 1.14 -5.35 -7.45
CA GLU A 31 2.02 -5.63 -6.32
C GLU A 31 1.54 -4.97 -5.02
N LEU A 32 1.15 -3.70 -5.07
CA LEU A 32 0.60 -2.99 -3.92
C LEU A 32 -0.71 -3.60 -3.44
N GLY A 33 -1.59 -4.00 -4.37
CA GLY A 33 -2.82 -4.73 -4.05
C GLY A 33 -2.54 -6.08 -3.40
N GLY A 34 -1.57 -6.84 -3.91
CA GLY A 34 -1.11 -8.10 -3.33
C GLY A 34 -0.52 -7.95 -1.92
N ALA A 35 0.09 -6.80 -1.62
CA ALA A 35 0.57 -6.44 -0.29
C ALA A 35 -0.53 -5.92 0.66
N GLY A 36 -1.80 -5.87 0.23
CA GLY A 36 -2.90 -5.36 1.02
C GLY A 36 -2.92 -3.84 1.13
N VAL A 37 -2.35 -3.10 0.18
CA VAL A 37 -2.51 -1.64 0.11
C VAL A 37 -3.75 -1.32 -0.71
N GLN A 38 -4.55 -0.36 -0.25
CA GLN A 38 -5.67 0.15 -1.05
C GLN A 38 -5.13 1.13 -2.09
N VAL A 39 -5.30 0.82 -3.36
CA VAL A 39 -4.76 1.59 -4.48
C VAL A 39 -5.89 2.12 -5.35
N ARG A 40 -5.80 3.39 -5.75
CA ARG A 40 -6.73 4.00 -6.72
C ARG A 40 -5.96 4.92 -7.67
N VAL A 41 -6.16 4.74 -8.97
CA VAL A 41 -5.79 5.76 -9.97
C VAL A 41 -6.94 6.77 -10.05
N GLN A 42 -6.62 8.06 -9.96
CA GLN A 42 -7.58 9.16 -9.98
C GLN A 42 -7.14 10.23 -10.97
N ASP A 43 -8.05 10.69 -11.83
CA ASP A 43 -7.82 11.86 -12.67
C ASP A 43 -7.81 13.15 -11.85
N VAL A 44 -6.94 14.09 -12.26
CA VAL A 44 -6.74 15.39 -11.61
C VAL A 44 -7.00 16.53 -12.60
N PRO A 45 -7.59 17.65 -12.15
CA PRO A 45 -7.97 18.75 -13.03
C PRO A 45 -6.81 19.71 -13.35
N TYR A 46 -5.57 19.30 -13.09
CA TYR A 46 -4.37 20.10 -13.28
C TYR A 46 -3.28 19.27 -13.95
N GLU A 47 -2.35 19.96 -14.61
CA GLU A 47 -1.30 19.35 -15.42
C GLU A 47 0.03 20.05 -15.13
N PHE A 48 0.84 19.45 -14.26
CA PHE A 48 2.20 19.92 -13.94
C PHE A 48 3.16 19.76 -15.12
N GLN A 49 3.01 18.66 -15.86
CA GLN A 49 3.75 18.37 -17.09
C GLN A 49 2.81 17.77 -18.12
N ARG A 50 3.14 17.92 -19.39
CA ARG A 50 2.35 17.37 -20.50
C ARG A 50 2.04 15.88 -20.27
N GLY A 51 0.78 15.49 -20.41
CA GLY A 51 0.27 14.13 -20.23
C GLY A 51 -0.05 13.75 -18.78
N ALA A 52 0.39 14.50 -17.77
CA ALA A 52 0.18 14.17 -16.37
C ALA A 52 -1.22 14.54 -15.87
N ARG A 53 -2.23 13.76 -16.25
CA ARG A 53 -3.64 14.00 -15.91
C ARG A 53 -4.19 13.09 -14.81
N SER A 54 -3.37 12.19 -14.27
CA SER A 54 -3.79 11.21 -13.27
C SER A 54 -2.75 11.03 -12.17
N MET A 55 -3.21 10.59 -11.00
CA MET A 55 -2.46 10.40 -9.76
C MET A 55 -2.80 9.05 -9.14
N LEU A 56 -1.81 8.40 -8.51
CA LEU A 56 -2.04 7.21 -7.69
C LEU A 56 -2.30 7.63 -6.25
N ARG A 57 -3.39 7.15 -5.66
CA ARG A 57 -3.72 7.32 -4.25
C ARG A 57 -3.63 5.99 -3.53
N LEU A 58 -2.87 5.99 -2.44
CA LEU A 58 -2.56 4.82 -1.64
C LEU A 58 -3.06 5.04 -0.22
N ARG A 59 -3.72 4.04 0.36
CA ARG A 59 -4.09 4.03 1.78
C ARG A 59 -3.66 2.69 2.38
N SER A 60 -3.28 2.67 3.65
CA SER A 60 -3.11 1.39 4.32
C SER A 60 -4.46 0.69 4.33
N ALA A 61 -4.55 -0.58 3.90
CA ALA A 61 -5.69 -1.36 4.35
C ALA A 61 -5.63 -1.45 5.88
N PRO A 62 -6.78 -1.56 6.56
CA PRO A 62 -6.76 -1.90 7.96
C PRO A 62 -5.96 -3.20 8.12
N THR A 63 -4.80 -3.12 8.75
CA THR A 63 -4.07 -4.29 9.22
C THR A 63 -5.04 -5.03 10.12
N ARG A 64 -5.49 -6.23 9.74
CA ARG A 64 -5.99 -7.18 10.73
C ARG A 64 -4.80 -7.52 11.60
N THR A 65 -4.65 -6.79 12.70
CA THR A 65 -3.72 -7.13 13.77
C THR A 65 -4.21 -8.44 14.37
N GLY A 66 -3.82 -9.55 13.75
CA GLY A 66 -3.81 -10.84 14.42
C GLY A 66 -2.72 -10.76 15.46
N VAL A 67 -3.10 -10.49 16.71
CA VAL A 67 -2.27 -10.87 17.85
C VAL A 67 -2.16 -12.39 17.76
N ARG A 68 -1.06 -12.88 17.18
CA ARG A 68 -0.69 -14.29 17.30
C ARG A 68 -0.36 -14.46 18.77
N GLY A 69 -1.31 -15.02 19.53
CA GLY A 69 -1.08 -15.43 20.91
C GLY A 69 0.15 -16.31 20.94
N ALA A 70 1.28 -15.76 21.38
CA ALA A 70 2.46 -16.52 21.70
C ALA A 70 2.08 -17.36 22.93
N GLY A 71 1.83 -18.65 22.68
CA GLY A 71 1.65 -19.63 23.73
C GLY A 71 2.87 -19.61 24.65
N ALA A 72 2.62 -19.41 25.94
CA ALA A 72 3.57 -19.78 26.98
C ALA A 72 3.41 -21.28 27.28
N PRO A 73 4.50 -22.01 27.54
CA PRO A 73 4.43 -23.43 27.88
C PRO A 73 3.98 -23.58 29.34
N ASP A 74 2.90 -24.31 29.59
CA ASP A 74 2.66 -24.84 30.95
C ASP A 74 3.45 -26.14 31.10
N THR A 75 4.70 -26.00 31.54
CA THR A 75 5.38 -27.06 32.27
C THR A 75 4.87 -27.07 33.70
N ARG A 76 3.98 -28.00 34.02
CA ARG A 76 3.92 -28.55 35.38
C ARG A 76 3.44 -30.00 35.36
N GLY A 77 4.41 -30.91 35.45
CA GLY A 77 4.14 -32.27 35.86
C GLY A 77 3.54 -32.29 37.28
N ARG A 78 2.53 -33.13 37.48
CA ARG A 78 2.34 -33.81 38.77
C ARG A 78 1.53 -35.09 38.59
N MET A 79 2.27 -36.18 38.70
CA MET A 79 1.80 -37.54 38.99
C MET A 79 1.14 -37.59 40.38
N ARG A 80 -0.12 -38.03 40.46
CA ARG A 80 -0.88 -38.61 41.61
C ARG A 80 -2.17 -39.20 41.00
N THR A 81 -2.67 -40.38 41.28
CA THR A 81 -2.37 -41.55 42.14
C THR A 81 -3.17 -42.68 41.54
#